data_AF-A0A2V2MTN8-F1
#
_entry.id   AF-A0A2V2MTN8-F1
#
_cell.length_a   1.000
_cell.length_b   1.000
_cell.length_c   1.000
_cell.angle_alpha   90.00
_cell.angle_beta   90.00
_cell.angle_gamma   90.00
#
_symmetry.space_group_name_H-M   'P 1'
#
loop_
_entity.id
_entity.type
_entity.pdbx_description
1 polymer ?
#
loop_
_entity_poly.entity_id
_entity_poly.type
_entity_poly.pdbx_seq_one_letter_code
_entity_poly.pdbx_strand_id
1 'polypeptide(L)'
;MLTIVVIMGSVLLFLVMGLFSLDLFHDSLAPPIIKIIGINHNGAKFESQVVIRSFSPDELDNNLLMARLKVNGDYLLAHIYTLHGYDFIPTRHFGVKNIGGSGCSGQFFSPGETIVIDLKNGYIHPGDIIELRIYQKSDSRNYLPPGNLLDEDYMEEYEAEYIFSQMKDYRIFSQAWYTA
;
A
#
# COMPACT_ATOMS: atom_id res chain seq x y z
N MET A 1 27.30 47.35 11.72
CA MET A 1 27.86 45.99 11.87
C MET A 1 26.87 45.05 12.53
N LEU A 2 26.40 45.36 13.75
CA LEU A 2 25.41 44.55 14.49
C LEU A 2 24.09 44.33 13.72
N THR A 3 23.56 45.37 13.08
CA THR A 3 22.35 45.28 12.23
C THR A 3 22.49 44.32 11.06
N ILE A 4 23.64 44.34 10.38
CA ILE A 4 23.92 43.46 9.24
C ILE A 4 24.03 42.01 9.72
N VAL A 5 24.67 41.77 10.87
CA VAL A 5 24.78 40.43 11.46
C VAL A 5 23.41 39.88 11.87
N VAL A 6 22.54 40.72 12.45
CA VAL A 6 21.18 40.30 12.83
C VAL A 6 20.34 39.97 11.61
N ILE A 7 20.41 40.78 10.55
CA ILE A 7 19.69 40.52 9.29
C ILE A 7 20.22 39.25 8.62
N MET A 8 21.54 39.06 8.57
CA MET A 8 22.13 37.86 7.97
C MET A 8 21.79 36.60 8.77
N GLY A 9 21.77 36.70 10.11
CA GLY A 9 21.36 35.62 10.99
C GLY A 9 19.89 35.25 10.86
N SER A 10 18.98 36.22 10.71
CA SER A 10 17.55 35.94 10.50
C SER A 10 17.29 35.34 9.13
N VAL A 11 17.94 35.82 8.06
CA VAL A 11 17.85 35.22 6.72
C VAL A 11 18.36 33.78 6.72
N LEU A 12 19.50 33.51 7.38
CA LEU A 12 20.02 32.15 7.53
C LEU A 12 19.06 31.26 8.31
N LEU A 13 18.46 31.77 9.39
CA LEU A 13 17.47 31.04 10.18
C LEU A 13 16.23 30.69 9.35
N PHE A 14 15.69 31.63 8.57
CA PHE A 14 14.56 31.36 7.68
C PHE A 14 14.93 30.37 6.57
N LEU A 15 16.15 30.42 6.05
CA LEU A 15 16.65 29.48 5.05
C LEU A 15 16.83 28.07 5.64
N VAL A 16 17.33 27.96 6.87
CA VAL A 16 17.44 26.69 7.60
C VAL A 16 16.06 26.14 7.98
N MET A 17 15.12 26.98 8.44
CA MET A 17 13.73 26.56 8.70
C MET A 17 13.02 26.13 7.41
N GLY A 18 13.31 26.78 6.27
CA GLY A 18 12.85 26.35 4.95
C GLY A 18 13.46 25.01 4.50
N LEU A 19 14.72 24.73 4.85
CA LEU A 19 15.36 23.44 4.59
C LEU A 19 14.83 22.32 5.49
N PHE A 20 14.44 22.61 6.74
CA PHE A 20 13.72 21.65 7.59
C PHE A 20 12.27 21.41 7.13
N SER A 21 11.77 22.22 6.18
CA SER A 21 10.49 22.00 5.51
C SER A 21 10.65 21.23 4.19
N LEU A 22 11.84 20.67 3.90
CA LEU A 22 12.02 19.74 2.77
C LEU A 22 11.14 18.51 2.98
N ASP A 23 10.07 18.45 2.19
CA ASP A 23 9.10 17.35 2.02
C ASP A 23 9.60 15.96 2.44
N LEU A 24 9.30 15.58 3.68
CA LEU A 24 9.15 14.17 4.06
C LEU A 24 7.70 13.69 3.90
N PHE A 25 6.80 14.59 3.49
CA PHE A 25 5.41 14.27 3.22
C PHE A 25 5.28 13.93 1.74
N HIS A 26 5.10 12.64 1.46
CA HIS A 26 4.65 12.21 0.15
C HIS A 26 3.26 12.81 -0.11
N ASP A 27 3.18 13.76 -1.03
CA ASP A 27 1.92 14.35 -1.50
C ASP A 27 1.10 13.29 -2.24
N SER A 28 0.39 12.45 -1.48
CA SER A 28 -0.73 11.69 -2.02
C SER A 28 -1.98 12.56 -2.01
N LEU A 29 -2.60 12.69 -3.18
CA LEU A 29 -3.94 13.28 -3.32
C LEU A 29 -5.04 12.38 -2.70
N ALA A 30 -4.75 11.10 -2.45
CA ALA A 30 -5.69 10.18 -1.83
C ALA A 30 -5.55 10.17 -0.29
N PRO A 31 -6.66 10.20 0.45
CA PRO A 31 -6.63 10.26 1.91
C PRO A 31 -6.18 8.93 2.52
N PRO A 32 -5.48 8.92 3.67
CA PRO A 32 -5.02 7.68 4.32
C PRO A 32 -6.13 7.07 5.19
N ILE A 33 -7.28 6.70 4.61
CA ILE A 33 -8.42 6.14 5.35
C ILE A 33 -8.29 4.63 5.62
N ILE A 34 -7.42 3.94 4.92
CA ILE A 34 -6.94 2.59 5.25
C ILE A 34 -5.43 2.69 5.45
N LYS A 35 -4.95 2.28 6.62
CA LYS A 35 -3.53 2.44 7.00
C LYS A 35 -2.93 1.12 7.45
N ILE A 36 -1.63 0.97 7.23
CA ILE A 36 -0.83 -0.03 7.92
C ILE A 36 -0.73 0.40 9.40
N ILE A 37 -1.02 -0.53 10.30
CA ILE A 37 -0.94 -0.33 11.76
C ILE A 37 0.15 -1.18 12.42
N GLY A 38 0.76 -2.09 11.66
CA GLY A 38 1.85 -2.93 12.13
C GLY A 38 2.36 -3.85 11.05
N ILE A 39 3.63 -4.23 11.17
CA ILE A 39 4.24 -5.29 10.39
C ILE A 39 4.86 -6.27 11.38
N ASN A 40 4.44 -7.53 11.30
CA ASN A 40 4.99 -8.60 12.13
C ASN A 40 5.94 -9.44 11.29
N HIS A 41 7.16 -9.62 11.76
CA HIS A 41 8.13 -10.53 11.16
C HIS A 41 8.10 -11.87 11.89
N ASN A 42 7.73 -12.94 11.20
CA ASN A 42 7.74 -14.29 11.77
C ASN A 42 9.05 -15.01 11.43
N GLY A 43 9.91 -15.15 12.44
CA GLY A 43 11.09 -16.02 12.42
C GLY A 43 12.22 -15.60 11.47
N ALA A 44 13.15 -16.54 11.21
CA ALA A 44 14.40 -16.28 10.49
C ALA A 44 14.26 -16.10 8.96
N LYS A 45 13.04 -16.21 8.40
CA LYS A 45 12.80 -16.18 6.95
C LYS A 45 12.20 -14.85 6.45
N PHE A 46 12.12 -13.82 7.30
CA PHE A 46 11.50 -12.53 6.96
C PHE A 46 10.09 -12.69 6.35
N GLU A 47 9.32 -13.65 6.88
CA GLU A 47 7.91 -13.76 6.52
C GLU A 47 7.20 -12.58 7.20
N SER A 48 6.63 -11.69 6.39
CA SER A 48 6.11 -10.41 6.88
C SER A 48 4.59 -10.39 6.77
N GLN A 49 3.94 -10.14 7.89
CA GLN A 49 2.49 -9.94 7.96
C GLN A 49 2.21 -8.46 8.08
N VAL A 50 1.64 -7.87 7.03
CA VAL A 50 1.23 -6.47 7.02
C VAL A 50 -0.18 -6.37 7.58
N VAL A 51 -0.36 -5.66 8.69
CA VAL A 51 -1.66 -5.47 9.32
C VAL A 51 -2.20 -4.10 8.92
N ILE A 52 -3.35 -4.07 8.25
CA ILE A 52 -4.04 -2.85 7.85
C ILE A 52 -5.34 -2.67 8.64
N ARG A 53 -5.76 -1.42 8.84
CA ARG A 53 -7.00 -1.05 9.54
C ARG A 53 -7.80 -0.03 8.75
N SER A 54 -9.12 -0.18 8.75
CA SER A 54 -10.05 0.83 8.23
C SER A 54 -10.27 1.93 9.26
N PHE A 55 -10.01 3.17 8.86
CA PHE A 55 -10.37 4.41 9.55
C PHE A 55 -11.49 5.16 8.81
N SER A 56 -12.09 4.52 7.80
CA SER A 56 -13.28 5.04 7.12
C SER A 56 -14.45 5.13 8.12
N PRO A 57 -15.28 6.18 8.07
CA PRO A 57 -16.52 6.22 8.83
C PRO A 57 -17.59 5.27 8.26
N ASP A 58 -17.48 4.92 6.98
CA ASP A 58 -18.42 4.08 6.24
C ASP A 58 -17.87 2.67 6.02
N GLU A 59 -18.78 1.71 5.86
CA GLU A 59 -18.48 0.36 5.40
C GLU A 59 -18.02 0.37 3.93
N LEU A 60 -16.95 -0.36 3.64
CA LEU A 60 -16.37 -0.44 2.30
C LEU A 60 -16.56 -1.83 1.72
N ASP A 61 -17.10 -1.96 0.52
CA ASP A 61 -17.27 -3.28 -0.11
C ASP A 61 -15.90 -3.89 -0.46
N ASN A 62 -15.57 -5.01 0.19
CA ASN A 62 -14.29 -5.71 0.02
C ASN A 62 -14.06 -6.16 -1.42
N ASN A 63 -15.13 -6.49 -2.15
CA ASN A 63 -15.03 -6.91 -3.54
C ASN A 63 -14.71 -5.77 -4.49
N LEU A 64 -14.84 -4.52 -4.05
CA LEU A 64 -14.46 -3.34 -4.83
C LEU A 64 -13.07 -2.80 -4.45
N LEU A 65 -12.41 -3.38 -3.45
CA LEU A 65 -11.09 -2.93 -3.00
C LEU A 65 -9.97 -3.84 -3.51
N MET A 66 -8.89 -3.22 -3.95
CA MET A 66 -7.63 -3.86 -4.34
C MET A 66 -6.49 -3.19 -3.58
N ALA A 67 -5.43 -3.92 -3.25
CA ALA A 67 -4.25 -3.37 -2.61
C ALA A 67 -2.95 -3.67 -3.39
N ARG A 68 -2.05 -2.69 -3.41
CA ARG A 68 -0.63 -2.84 -3.81
C ARG A 68 0.26 -2.27 -2.72
N LEU A 69 1.45 -2.84 -2.61
CA LEU A 69 2.50 -2.39 -1.71
C LEU A 69 3.71 -1.94 -2.52
N LYS A 70 4.35 -0.87 -2.08
CA LYS A 70 5.72 -0.53 -2.48
C LYS A 70 6.62 -0.58 -1.27
N VAL A 71 7.88 -0.96 -1.49
CA VAL A 71 8.93 -0.98 -0.48
C VAL A 71 10.08 -0.13 -1.03
N ASN A 72 10.47 0.90 -0.26
CA ASN A 72 11.52 1.85 -0.63
C ASN A 72 11.33 2.50 -2.03
N GLY A 73 10.08 2.63 -2.48
CA GLY A 73 9.70 3.25 -3.76
C GLY A 73 9.31 2.27 -4.86
N ASP A 74 9.78 1.02 -4.76
CA ASP A 74 9.59 -0.03 -5.76
C ASP A 74 8.35 -0.86 -5.48
N TYR A 75 7.57 -1.19 -6.51
CA TYR A 75 6.40 -2.05 -6.34
C TYR A 75 6.83 -3.48 -5.99
N LEU A 76 6.17 -4.03 -4.97
CA LEU A 76 6.26 -5.47 -4.75
C LEU A 76 5.47 -6.20 -5.83
N LEU A 77 5.97 -7.39 -6.21
CA LEU A 77 5.20 -8.39 -6.96
C LEU A 77 3.94 -8.85 -6.21
N ALA A 78 3.79 -8.46 -4.93
CA ALA A 78 2.64 -8.73 -4.09
C ALA A 78 1.39 -7.98 -4.57
N HIS A 79 0.47 -8.69 -5.23
CA HIS A 79 -0.74 -8.13 -5.83
C HIS A 79 -2.02 -8.69 -5.23
N ILE A 80 -2.85 -7.81 -4.67
CA ILE A 80 -4.07 -8.19 -3.95
C ILE A 80 -5.28 -7.64 -4.71
N TYR A 81 -5.82 -8.42 -5.66
CA TYR A 81 -6.94 -8.04 -6.54
C TYR A 81 -8.31 -7.88 -5.86
N THR A 82 -8.47 -8.42 -4.65
CA THR A 82 -9.67 -8.28 -3.80
C THR A 82 -9.26 -8.29 -2.33
N LEU A 83 -9.93 -7.49 -1.49
CA LEU A 83 -9.83 -7.60 -0.04
C LEU A 83 -10.86 -8.56 0.56
N HIS A 84 -11.70 -9.18 -0.26
CA HIS A 84 -12.69 -10.16 0.19
C HIS A 84 -12.01 -11.51 0.42
N GLY A 85 -11.96 -11.97 1.67
CA GLY A 85 -11.21 -13.15 2.07
C GLY A 85 -11.71 -14.45 1.45
N TYR A 86 -13.01 -14.57 1.17
CA TYR A 86 -13.58 -15.73 0.49
C TYR A 86 -13.15 -15.83 -0.97
N ASP A 87 -13.02 -14.70 -1.65
CA ASP A 87 -12.60 -14.64 -3.06
C ASP A 87 -11.08 -14.56 -3.22
N PHE A 88 -10.34 -14.50 -2.11
CA PHE A 88 -8.89 -14.54 -2.11
C PHE A 88 -8.42 -15.96 -2.44
N ILE A 89 -7.88 -16.14 -3.64
CA ILE A 89 -7.30 -17.41 -4.09
C ILE A 89 -5.77 -17.22 -4.24
N PRO A 90 -4.94 -17.80 -3.36
CA PRO A 90 -3.49 -17.55 -3.34
C PRO A 90 -2.77 -17.74 -4.68
N THR A 91 -3.24 -18.66 -5.53
CA THR A 91 -2.67 -18.91 -6.86
C THR A 91 -2.91 -17.79 -7.86
N ARG A 92 -3.72 -16.80 -7.50
CA ARG A 92 -4.05 -15.62 -8.31
C ARG A 92 -3.62 -14.30 -7.65
N HIS A 93 -3.08 -14.38 -6.43
CA HIS A 93 -2.53 -13.26 -5.66
C HIS A 93 -1.03 -13.48 -5.46
N PHE A 94 -0.24 -12.97 -6.40
CA PHE A 94 1.22 -13.12 -6.39
C PHE A 94 1.81 -12.47 -5.15
N GLY A 95 2.95 -13.00 -4.68
CA GLY A 95 3.64 -12.47 -3.49
C GLY A 95 2.88 -12.55 -2.16
N VAL A 96 1.63 -13.05 -2.15
CA VAL A 96 0.79 -13.15 -0.95
C VAL A 96 0.42 -14.61 -0.68
N LYS A 97 0.55 -15.07 0.56
CA LYS A 97 0.19 -16.43 1.00
C LYS A 97 -1.29 -16.52 1.35
N ASN A 98 -1.77 -15.59 2.16
CA ASN A 98 -3.16 -15.51 2.61
C ASN A 98 -3.51 -14.07 3.02
N ILE A 99 -4.81 -13.80 3.16
CA ILE A 99 -5.31 -12.68 3.93
C ILE A 99 -6.24 -13.19 5.03
N GLY A 100 -6.32 -12.48 6.15
CA GLY A 100 -7.15 -12.86 7.30
C GLY A 100 -7.55 -11.64 8.14
N GLY A 101 -8.27 -11.88 9.24
CA GLY A 101 -8.81 -10.83 10.10
C GLY A 101 -10.31 -10.59 9.86
N SER A 102 -10.94 -9.83 10.76
CA SER A 102 -12.39 -9.61 10.70
C SER A 102 -12.80 -8.83 9.46
N GLY A 103 -11.98 -7.86 9.05
CA GLY A 103 -12.28 -6.92 7.96
C GLY A 103 -12.34 -7.54 6.57
N CYS A 104 -11.84 -8.77 6.38
CA CYS A 104 -11.95 -9.50 5.11
C CYS A 104 -12.91 -10.70 5.18
N SER A 105 -13.52 -10.96 6.34
CA SER A 105 -14.32 -12.19 6.58
C SER A 105 -15.74 -12.11 6.02
N GLY A 106 -16.28 -10.89 5.86
CA GLY A 106 -17.59 -10.63 5.27
C GLY A 106 -17.50 -9.71 4.05
N GLN A 107 -18.66 -9.30 3.55
CA GLN A 107 -18.77 -8.44 2.37
C GLN A 107 -18.08 -7.08 2.58
N PHE A 108 -18.09 -6.54 3.79
CA PHE A 108 -17.62 -5.20 4.08
C PHE A 108 -16.35 -5.19 4.93
N PHE A 109 -15.49 -4.21 4.64
CA PHE A 109 -14.42 -3.78 5.53
C PHE A 109 -14.95 -2.64 6.40
N SER A 110 -15.39 -2.98 7.61
CA SER A 110 -16.11 -2.05 8.48
C SER A 110 -15.15 -1.12 9.25
N PRO A 111 -15.64 0.03 9.76
CA PRO A 111 -14.82 0.95 10.55
C PRO A 111 -14.12 0.27 11.73
N GLY A 112 -12.81 0.49 11.86
CA GLY A 112 -11.98 -0.04 12.95
C GLY A 112 -11.53 -1.50 12.78
N GLU A 113 -12.10 -2.24 11.82
CA GLU A 113 -11.70 -3.61 11.55
C GLU A 113 -10.29 -3.69 10.97
N THR A 114 -9.71 -4.89 11.01
CA THR A 114 -8.35 -5.15 10.54
C THR A 114 -8.30 -6.29 9.54
N ILE A 115 -7.40 -6.15 8.56
CA ILE A 115 -7.00 -7.21 7.64
C ILE A 115 -5.50 -7.46 7.83
N VAL A 116 -5.13 -8.73 7.92
CA VAL A 116 -3.75 -9.20 7.95
C VAL A 116 -3.42 -9.75 6.56
N ILE A 117 -2.36 -9.24 5.95
CA ILE A 117 -1.86 -9.67 4.65
C ILE A 117 -0.56 -10.43 4.90
N ASP A 118 -0.57 -11.74 4.72
CA ASP A 118 0.60 -12.60 4.91
C ASP A 118 1.39 -12.69 3.61
N LEU A 119 2.55 -12.05 3.57
CA LEU A 119 3.38 -12.00 2.38
C LEU A 119 4.27 -13.25 2.26
N LYS A 120 4.65 -13.57 1.02
CA LYS A 120 5.77 -14.49 0.77
C LYS A 120 7.09 -13.83 1.24
N ASN A 121 8.09 -14.66 1.46
CA ASN A 121 9.26 -14.31 2.28
C ASN A 121 10.16 -13.26 1.61
N GLY A 122 10.77 -12.39 2.41
CA GLY A 122 11.86 -11.51 1.99
C GLY A 122 11.46 -10.19 1.34
N TYR A 123 10.17 -9.81 1.35
CA TYR A 123 9.73 -8.55 0.75
C TYR A 123 9.94 -7.31 1.64
N ILE A 124 9.93 -7.48 2.97
CA ILE A 124 9.99 -6.36 3.91
C ILE A 124 11.02 -6.69 5.00
N HIS A 125 11.90 -5.73 5.26
CA HIS A 125 12.94 -5.76 6.27
C HIS A 125 12.76 -4.61 7.26
N PRO A 126 13.26 -4.74 8.51
CA PRO A 126 13.25 -3.64 9.47
C PRO A 126 13.93 -2.38 8.90
N GLY A 127 13.30 -1.22 9.06
CA GLY A 127 13.77 0.06 8.54
C GLY A 127 13.30 0.40 7.12
N ASP A 128 12.64 -0.53 6.42
CA ASP A 128 12.04 -0.25 5.12
C ASP A 128 10.90 0.77 5.23
N ILE A 129 10.72 1.57 4.17
CA ILE A 129 9.57 2.46 4.01
C ILE A 129 8.55 1.77 3.11
N ILE A 130 7.38 1.49 3.65
CA ILE A 130 6.30 0.78 2.97
C ILE A 130 5.22 1.78 2.62
N GLU A 131 4.78 1.75 1.37
CA GLU A 131 3.64 2.47 0.88
C GLU A 131 2.51 1.49 0.55
N LEU A 132 1.36 1.66 1.22
CA LEU A 132 0.12 0.97 0.90
C LEU A 132 -0.72 1.84 -0.03
N ARG A 133 -1.10 1.29 -1.18
CA ARG A 133 -2.12 1.88 -2.06
C ARG A 133 -3.34 0.98 -2.12
N ILE A 134 -4.48 1.53 -1.75
CA ILE A 134 -5.79 0.92 -1.95
C ILE A 134 -6.45 1.56 -3.15
N TYR A 135 -6.87 0.72 -4.09
CA TYR A 135 -7.62 1.10 -5.26
C TYR A 135 -9.07 0.69 -5.08
N GLN A 136 -9.99 1.55 -5.53
CA GLN A 136 -11.40 1.21 -5.66
C GLN A 136 -11.74 0.96 -7.13
N LYS A 137 -12.40 -0.18 -7.37
CA LYS A 137 -12.85 -0.65 -8.68
C LYS A 137 -14.25 -0.11 -8.99
N SER A 138 -14.57 0.03 -10.28
CA SER A 138 -15.91 0.36 -10.75
C SER A 138 -16.90 -0.81 -10.63
N ASP A 139 -16.40 -2.05 -10.66
CA ASP A 139 -17.18 -3.26 -10.51
C ASP A 139 -16.44 -4.33 -9.68
N SER A 140 -17.16 -5.39 -9.33
CA SER A 140 -16.64 -6.49 -8.52
C SER A 140 -15.84 -7.53 -9.32
N ARG A 141 -15.61 -7.31 -10.63
CA ARG A 141 -14.86 -8.28 -11.43
C ARG A 141 -13.40 -8.22 -11.03
N ASN A 142 -12.85 -9.39 -10.72
CA ASN A 142 -11.42 -9.55 -10.50
C ASN A 142 -10.79 -9.86 -11.86
N TYR A 143 -10.09 -8.88 -12.44
CA TYR A 143 -9.26 -9.08 -13.62
C TYR A 143 -7.98 -9.80 -13.21
N LEU A 144 -8.09 -11.13 -13.16
CA LEU A 144 -6.99 -12.01 -12.75
C LEU A 144 -6.19 -12.38 -13.99
N PRO A 145 -4.85 -12.37 -13.93
CA PRO A 145 -4.04 -12.89 -15.02
C PRO A 145 -4.38 -14.36 -15.32
N PRO A 146 -4.40 -14.76 -16.60
CA PRO A 146 -4.65 -16.13 -16.98
C PRO A 146 -3.46 -17.02 -16.58
N GLY A 147 -3.67 -17.90 -15.59
CA GLY A 147 -2.80 -19.06 -15.33
C GLY A 147 -1.54 -18.84 -14.48
N ASN A 148 -0.89 -19.95 -14.12
CA ASN A 148 0.35 -20.01 -13.35
C ASN A 148 1.51 -19.41 -14.16
N LEU A 149 1.80 -18.13 -13.99
CA LEU A 149 2.91 -17.47 -14.67
C LEU A 149 3.88 -16.94 -13.62
N LEU A 150 5.01 -17.64 -13.51
CA LEU A 150 6.17 -17.32 -12.68
C LEU A 150 7.22 -16.53 -13.47
N ASP A 151 6.82 -15.88 -14.56
CA ASP A 151 7.72 -15.16 -15.47
C ASP A 151 7.57 -13.65 -15.23
N GLU A 152 8.64 -13.03 -14.71
CA GLU A 152 8.69 -11.63 -14.31
C GLU A 152 8.56 -10.68 -15.51
N ASP A 153 9.19 -11.02 -16.65
CA ASP A 153 9.13 -10.23 -17.88
C ASP A 153 7.72 -10.26 -18.48
N TYR A 154 7.08 -11.43 -18.48
CA TYR A 154 5.68 -11.56 -18.88
C TYR A 154 4.74 -10.78 -17.95
N MET A 155 5.02 -10.76 -16.64
CA MET A 155 4.21 -10.01 -15.68
C MET A 155 4.36 -8.51 -15.89
N GLU A 156 5.55 -8.01 -16.21
CA GLU A 156 5.76 -6.60 -16.52
C GLU A 156 5.01 -6.18 -17.79
N GLU A 157 5.04 -7.02 -18.84
CA GLU A 157 4.29 -6.82 -20.09
C GLU A 157 2.76 -6.95 -19.90
N TYR A 158 2.31 -7.95 -19.14
CA TYR A 158 0.89 -8.12 -18.78
C TYR A 158 0.37 -6.98 -17.91
N GLU A 159 1.18 -6.48 -16.97
CA GLU A 159 0.86 -5.30 -16.17
C GLU A 159 0.72 -4.06 -17.07
N ALA A 160 1.69 -3.83 -17.95
CA ALA A 160 1.69 -2.74 -18.92
C ALA A 160 0.47 -2.77 -19.85
N GLU A 161 0.15 -3.93 -20.42
CA GLU A 161 -0.86 -4.07 -21.47
C GLU A 161 -2.27 -4.25 -20.93
N TYR A 162 -2.45 -5.06 -19.88
CA TYR A 162 -3.77 -5.37 -19.32
C TYR A 162 -4.06 -4.61 -18.03
N ILE A 163 -3.10 -4.45 -17.11
CA ILE A 163 -3.42 -3.77 -15.85
C ILE A 163 -3.54 -2.26 -16.05
N PHE A 164 -2.63 -1.59 -16.75
CA PHE A 164 -2.77 -0.13 -16.96
C PHE A 164 -3.92 0.25 -17.89
N SER A 165 -4.27 -0.60 -18.87
CA SER A 165 -5.45 -0.38 -19.73
C SER A 165 -6.77 -0.62 -18.98
N GLN A 166 -6.82 -1.61 -18.06
CA GLN A 166 -8.00 -1.93 -17.25
C GLN A 166 -8.11 -1.08 -15.96
N MET A 167 -7.00 -0.52 -15.46
CA MET A 167 -6.97 0.45 -14.36
C MET A 167 -7.62 1.79 -14.71
N LYS A 168 -8.06 1.99 -15.96
CA LYS A 168 -8.86 3.15 -16.35
C LYS A 168 -10.11 3.34 -15.47
N ASP A 169 -10.64 2.24 -14.95
CA ASP A 169 -11.81 2.24 -14.07
C ASP A 169 -11.45 2.14 -12.57
N TYR A 170 -10.17 2.28 -12.24
CA TYR A 170 -9.64 2.18 -10.89
C TYR A 170 -9.23 3.57 -10.42
N ARG A 171 -9.68 3.94 -9.22
CA ARG A 171 -9.21 5.16 -8.56
C ARG A 171 -8.38 4.83 -7.34
N ILE A 172 -7.30 5.57 -7.12
CA ILE A 172 -6.61 5.51 -5.82
C ILE A 172 -7.60 6.02 -4.77
N PHE A 173 -7.99 5.15 -3.87
CA PHE A 173 -9.00 5.40 -2.86
C PHE A 173 -8.36 5.76 -1.52
N SER A 174 -7.28 5.07 -1.18
CA SER A 174 -6.48 5.38 0.01
C SER A 174 -5.01 5.14 -0.24
N GLN A 175 -4.16 5.95 0.37
CA GLN A 175 -2.71 5.81 0.30
C GLN A 175 -2.10 6.15 1.65
N ALA A 176 -1.21 5.29 2.14
CA ALA A 176 -0.61 5.44 3.47
C ALA A 176 0.82 4.90 3.49
N TRP A 177 1.66 5.47 4.37
CA TRP A 177 3.04 5.04 4.58
C TRP A 177 3.25 4.46 5.97
N TYR A 178 4.25 3.59 6.08
CA TYR A 178 4.65 2.94 7.32
C TYR A 178 6.15 2.64 7.28
N THR A 179 6.82 2.76 8.42
CA THR A 179 8.22 2.34 8.58
C THR A 179 8.25 1.03 9.36
N ALA A 180 8.81 -0.02 8.76
CA ALA A 180 8.92 -1.36 9.36
C ALA A 180 9.82 -1.40 10.60
#